data_AF-A0A972X912-F1
#
_entry.id   AF-A0A972X912-F1
#
_cell.length_a   1.000
_cell.length_b   1.000
_cell.length_c   1.000
_cell.angle_alpha   90.00
_cell.angle_beta   90.00
_cell.angle_gamma   90.00
#
_symmetry.space_group_name_H-M   'P 1'
#
loop_
_entity.id
_entity.type
_entity.pdbx_description
1 polymer ?
#
loop_
_entity_poly.entity_id
_entity_poly.type
_entity_poly.pdbx_seq_one_letter_code
_entity_poly.pdbx_strand_id
1 'polypeptide(L)' 'MNQQLLDPVELRQRGFDALVDALGWVNAVRFVQQYETSRLDYTAQRDSILPTWSREEIARQLQEAGRDSVSREDVPRNL' A
#
# COMPACT_ATOMS: atom_id res chain seq x y z
N MET A 1 12.93 10.97 -38.78
CA MET A 1 11.97 9.91 -38.41
C MET A 1 10.81 10.57 -37.69
N ASN A 2 9.62 10.62 -38.29
CA ASN A 2 8.42 11.13 -37.63
C ASN A 2 7.92 10.03 -36.69
N GLN A 3 8.23 10.13 -35.39
CA GLN A 3 7.59 9.27 -34.40
C GLN A 3 6.15 9.75 -34.25
N GLN A 4 5.21 9.01 -34.82
CA GLN A 4 3.81 9.15 -34.40
C GLN A 4 3.73 8.78 -32.93
N LEU A 5 3.26 9.72 -32.11
CA LEU A 5 2.96 9.45 -30.71
C LEU A 5 1.77 8.50 -30.69
N LEU A 6 1.98 7.30 -30.13
CA LEU A 6 0.89 6.37 -29.88
C LEU A 6 -0.10 6.98 -28.89
N ASP A 7 -1.36 6.56 -28.99
CA ASP A 7 -2.32 6.86 -27.93
C ASP A 7 -1.78 6.37 -26.57
N PRO A 8 -1.94 7.13 -25.47
CA PRO A 8 -1.38 6.74 -24.18
C PRO A 8 -1.81 5.35 -23.68
N VAL A 9 -3.01 4.88 -24.05
CA VAL A 9 -3.47 3.52 -23.70
C VAL A 9 -2.69 2.50 -24.51
N GLU A 10 -2.56 2.71 -25.82
CA GLU A 10 -1.81 1.83 -26.72
C GLU A 10 -0.33 1.75 -26.33
N LEU A 11 0.28 2.88 -25.99
CA LEU A 11 1.67 2.94 -25.53
C LEU A 11 1.86 2.12 -24.24
N ARG A 12 0.95 2.27 -23.27
CA ARG A 12 1.02 1.51 -22.00
C ARG A 12 0.84 0.02 -22.23
N GLN A 13 -0.13 -0.38 -23.06
CA GLN A 13 -0.37 -1.79 -23.37
C GLN A 13 0.87 -2.42 -23.99
N ARG A 14 1.39 -1.84 -25.07
CA ARG A 14 2.57 -2.37 -25.78
C ARG A 14 3.82 -2.37 -24.90
N GLY A 15 4.00 -1.34 -24.07
CA GLY A 15 5.11 -1.26 -23.12
C GLY A 15 5.03 -2.36 -22.06
N PHE A 16 3.84 -2.62 -21.53
CA PHE A 16 3.65 -3.68 -20.54
C PHE A 16 3.82 -5.08 -21.15
N ASP A 17 3.29 -5.31 -22.35
CA ASP A 17 3.47 -6.58 -23.07
C ASP A 17 4.96 -6.88 -23.30
N ALA A 18 5.73 -5.88 -23.75
CA ALA A 18 7.18 -6.03 -23.92
C ALA A 18 7.92 -6.36 -22.61
N LEU A 19 7.47 -5.81 -21.48
CA LEU A 19 8.03 -6.13 -20.17
C LEU A 19 7.69 -7.56 -19.75
N VAL A 20 6.45 -8.02 -19.99
CA VAL A 20 6.03 -9.39 -19.69
C VAL A 20 6.83 -10.39 -20.52
N ASP A 21 7.01 -10.13 -21.81
CA ASP A 21 7.79 -11.01 -22.71
C ASP A 21 9.25 -11.12 -22.28
N ALA A 22 9.86 -10.03 -21.82
CA ALA A 22 11.27 -10.00 -21.44
C ALA A 22 11.54 -10.54 -20.02
N LEU A 23 10.63 -10.31 -19.06
CA LEU A 23 10.88 -10.51 -17.64
C LEU A 23 9.98 -11.57 -16.99
N GLY A 24 8.88 -11.93 -17.65
CA GLY A 24 7.77 -12.66 -17.06
C GLY A 24 6.87 -11.75 -16.20
N TRP A 25 5.60 -12.15 -16.07
CA TRP A 25 4.54 -11.36 -15.42
C TRP A 25 4.93 -10.78 -14.04
N VAL A 26 5.45 -11.62 -13.15
CA VAL A 26 5.79 -11.21 -11.77
C VAL A 26 6.86 -10.12 -11.74
N ASN A 27 7.89 -10.25 -12.58
CA ASN A 27 8.99 -9.28 -12.62
C ASN A 27 8.59 -8.01 -13.37
N ALA A 28 7.75 -8.11 -14.40
CA ALA A 28 7.19 -6.95 -15.10
C ALA A 28 6.39 -6.04 -14.16
N VAL A 29 5.51 -6.62 -13.34
CA VAL A 29 4.73 -5.86 -12.33
C VAL A 29 5.64 -5.20 -11.29
N ARG A 30 6.63 -5.92 -10.76
CA ARG A 30 7.61 -5.36 -9.80
C ARG A 30 8.42 -4.23 -10.40
N PHE A 31 8.87 -4.39 -11.64
CA PHE A 31 9.62 -3.36 -12.36
C PHE A 31 8.80 -2.08 -12.47
N VAL A 32 7.55 -2.16 -12.90
CA VAL A 32 6.65 -0.99 -12.95
C VAL A 32 6.51 -0.37 -11.56
N GLN A 33 6.19 -1.15 -10.53
CA GLN A 33 6.02 -0.65 -9.16
C GLN A 33 7.26 0.04 -8.58
N GLN A 34 8.47 -0.37 -8.98
CA GLN A 34 9.71 0.24 -8.52
C GLN A 34 9.90 1.68 -9.03
N TYR A 35 9.43 1.96 -10.25
CA TYR A 35 9.63 3.25 -10.92
C TYR A 35 8.36 4.10 -10.98
N GLU A 36 7.20 3.54 -10.69
CA GLU A 36 5.99 4.30 -10.44
C GLU A 36 6.19 5.16 -9.19
N THR A 37 6.26 6.47 -9.40
CA THR A 37 6.18 7.43 -8.30
C THR A 37 4.81 7.24 -7.66
N SER A 38 4.77 6.65 -6.46
CA SER A 38 3.54 6.63 -5.68
C SER A 38 3.05 8.07 -5.55
N ARG A 39 1.94 8.39 -6.23
CA ARG A 39 1.28 9.71 -6.13
C ARG A 39 0.75 9.99 -4.73
N LEU A 40 0.75 8.96 -3.88
CA LEU A 40 0.37 9.03 -2.50
C LEU A 40 1.65 9.13 -1.67
N ASP A 41 1.92 10.34 -1.19
CA ASP A 41 2.87 10.53 -0.11
C ASP A 41 2.26 9.93 1.17
N TYR A 42 2.44 8.62 1.35
CA TYR A 42 1.96 7.92 2.53
C TYR A 42 2.54 8.53 3.80
N THR A 43 3.74 9.12 3.76
CA THR A 43 4.34 9.79 4.91
C THR A 43 3.50 11.02 5.27
N ALA A 44 3.23 11.91 4.30
CA ALA A 44 2.39 13.08 4.53
C ALA A 44 0.94 12.70 4.93
N GLN A 45 0.35 11.69 4.29
CA GLN A 45 -0.98 11.21 4.67
C GLN A 45 -1.00 10.66 6.09
N ARG A 46 -0.02 9.82 6.44
CA ARG A 46 0.09 9.25 7.78
C ARG A 46 0.24 10.34 8.83
N ASP A 47 1.07 11.33 8.57
CA ASP A 47 1.29 12.44 9.50
C ASP A 47 0.04 13.32 9.67
N SER A 48 -0.89 13.33 8.71
CA SER A 48 -2.18 14.02 8.83
C SER A 48 -3.25 13.25 9.62
N ILE A 49 -3.13 11.91 9.68
CA ILE A 49 -4.15 11.03 10.27
C ILE A 49 -3.73 10.54 11.66
N LEU A 50 -2.43 10.29 11.86
CA LEU A 50 -1.92 9.80 13.14
C LEU A 50 -1.59 10.97 14.07
N PRO A 51 -2.06 10.92 15.32
CA PRO A 51 -1.66 11.89 16.32
C PRO A 51 -0.17 11.73 16.65
N THR A 52 0.50 12.85 16.88
CA THR A 52 1.87 12.87 17.39
C THR A 52 1.85 12.45 18.86
N TRP A 53 2.09 11.16 19.12
CA TRP A 53 2.21 10.63 20.47
C TRP A 53 3.67 10.51 20.91
N SER A 54 3.93 10.86 22.17
CA SER A 54 5.15 10.49 22.87
C SER A 54 5.19 8.97 23.08
N ARG A 55 6.39 8.45 23.43
CA ARG A 55 6.56 7.03 23.72
C ARG A 55 5.71 6.62 24.92
N GLU A 56 5.56 7.52 25.88
CA GLU A 56 4.77 7.37 27.09
C GLU A 56 3.27 7.28 26.77
N GLU A 57 2.77 8.13 25.86
CA GLU A 57 1.37 8.07 25.40
C GLU A 57 1.06 6.77 24.64
N ILE A 58 1.98 6.32 23.78
CA ILE A 58 1.85 5.03 23.07
C ILE A 58 1.74 3.89 24.09
N ALA A 59 2.63 3.85 25.09
CA ALA A 59 2.62 2.81 26.12
C ALA A 59 1.32 2.81 26.95
N ARG A 60 0.80 4.00 27.28
CA ARG A 60 -0.47 4.15 27.99
C ARG A 60 -1.65 3.64 27.15
N GLN A 61 -1.76 4.04 25.88
CA GLN A 61 -2.82 3.58 24.98
C GLN A 61 -2.80 2.06 24.79
N LEU A 62 -1.60 1.47 24.71
CA LEU A 62 -1.44 0.02 24.59
C LEU A 62 -1.96 -0.72 25.83
N GLN A 63 -1.72 -0.19 27.04
CA GLN A 63 -2.25 -0.75 28.29
C GLN A 63 -3.78 -0.60 28.38
N GLU A 64 -4.32 0.53 27.95
CA GLU A 64 -5.78 0.78 27.92
C GLU A 64 -6.47 -0.19 26.96
N ALA A 65 -5.97 -0.35 25.72
CA ALA A 65 -6.51 -1.31 24.76
C ALA A 65 -6.39 -2.78 25.22
N GLY A 66 -5.32 -3.11 25.96
CA GLY A 66 -5.13 -4.43 26.57
C GLY A 66 -6.10 -4.73 27.72
N ARG A 67 -6.67 -3.72 28.37
CA ARG A 67 -7.69 -3.88 29.42
C ARG A 67 -9.09 -4.07 28.85
N ASP A 68 -9.39 -3.38 27.75
CA ASP A 68 -10.70 -3.47 27.07
C ASP A 68 -10.89 -4.80 26.32
N SER A 69 -9.80 -5.46 25.91
CA SER A 69 -9.84 -6.77 25.24
C SER A 69 -10.13 -7.94 26.18
N VAL A 70 -9.87 -7.79 27.49
CA VAL A 70 -10.18 -8.82 28.51
C VAL A 70 -11.68 -8.88 28.83
N SER A 71 -12.47 -7.87 28.47
CA SER A 71 -13.93 -7.85 28.72
C SER A 71 -14.77 -8.50 27.61
N ARG A 72 -14.15 -9.05 26.55
CA ARG A 72 -14.84 -9.59 25.35
C ARG A 72 -14.89 -11.12 25.26
N GLU A 73 -14.71 -11.83 26.38
CA GLU A 73 -14.68 -13.30 26.40
C GLU A 73 -16.04 -13.99 26.69
N ASP A 74 -17.16 -13.25 26.71
CA ASP A 74 -18.52 -13.81 26.83
C ASP A 74 -19.22 -14.01 25.47
N VAL A 75 -18.54 -14.59 24.46
CA VAL A 75 -19.23 -15.05 23.24
C VAL A 75 -19.48 -16.56 23.38
N PRO A 76 -20.73 -17.01 23.63
CA PRO A 76 -21.02 -18.42 23.73
C PRO A 76 -20.77 -19.06 22.37
N ARG A 77 -19.78 -19.96 22.35
CA ARG A 77 -19.46 -20.78 21.19
C ARG A 77 -20.53 -21.85 21.08
N ASN A 78 -21.66 -21.51 20.46
CA ASN A 78 -22.68 -22.48 20.12
C ASN A 78 -22.14 -23.41 19.02
N LEU A 79 -22.31 -24.70 19.29
CA LEU A 79 -21.84 -25.88 18.57
C LEU A 79 -22.13 -25.88 17.06
#